data_AF-A0AAV0B618-F1
#
_entry.id   AF-A0AAV0B618-F1
#
_cell.length_a   1.000
_cell.length_b   1.000
_cell.length_c   1.000
_cell.angle_alpha   90.00
_cell.angle_beta   90.00
_cell.angle_gamma   90.00
#
_symmetry.space_group_name_H-M   'P 1'
#
loop_
_entity.id
_entity.type
_entity.pdbx_description
1 polymer ?
#
loop_
_entity_poly.entity_id
_entity_poly.type
_entity_poly.pdbx_seq_one_letter_code
_entity_poly.pdbx_strand_id
1 'polypeptide(L)'
;FGFGQAVACTEAGVTLISPFVGRILDWHKAMKPNGKFDGPNDPGVQSVQKIYRYYKQEGYKTIVMGASFRNTGEIKELAGCDFLTISPALLDELHKSKRAQQNFPI
;
A
#
# COMPACT_ATOMS: atom_id res chain seq x y z
N PHE A 1 11.18 -7.76 -1.28
CA PHE A 1 10.24 -6.69 -1.63
C PHE A 1 11.03 -5.41 -1.77
N GLY A 2 11.12 -4.86 -2.97
CA GLY A 2 11.95 -3.68 -3.18
C GLY A 2 11.66 -3.00 -4.51
N PHE A 3 12.10 -1.76 -4.61
CA PHE A 3 11.82 -0.90 -5.76
C PHE A 3 12.35 -1.49 -7.08
N GLY A 4 13.53 -2.11 -7.09
CA GLY A 4 14.08 -2.74 -8.29
C GLY A 4 13.20 -3.86 -8.87
N GLN A 5 12.47 -4.60 -8.02
CA GLN A 5 11.51 -5.60 -8.49
C GLN A 5 10.32 -4.93 -9.20
N ALA A 6 9.85 -3.80 -8.67
CA ALA A 6 8.77 -3.04 -9.29
C ALA A 6 9.21 -2.45 -10.65
N VAL A 7 10.42 -1.90 -10.74
CA VAL A 7 10.95 -1.40 -12.02
C VAL A 7 11.02 -2.54 -13.05
N ALA A 8 11.63 -3.68 -12.69
CA ALA A 8 11.72 -4.83 -13.58
C ALA A 8 10.35 -5.35 -14.03
N CYS A 9 9.34 -5.38 -13.15
CA CYS A 9 7.98 -5.79 -13.51
C CYS A 9 7.35 -4.86 -14.54
N THR A 10 7.48 -3.54 -14.40
CA THR A 10 6.86 -2.61 -15.34
C THR A 10 7.61 -2.54 -16.67
N GLU A 11 8.94 -2.69 -16.66
CA GLU A 11 9.74 -2.81 -17.88
C GLU A 11 9.41 -4.10 -18.66
N ALA A 12 9.06 -5.17 -17.94
CA ALA A 12 8.55 -6.41 -18.54
C ALA A 12 7.10 -6.30 -19.03
N GLY A 13 6.42 -5.17 -18.82
CA GLY A 13 5.06 -4.94 -19.30
C GLY A 13 3.98 -5.80 -18.63
N VAL A 14 4.19 -6.21 -17.37
CA VAL A 14 3.19 -7.01 -16.66
C VAL A 14 1.90 -6.19 -16.44
N THR A 15 0.77 -6.87 -16.41
CA THR A 15 -0.53 -6.18 -16.23
C THR A 15 -0.65 -5.55 -14.85
N LEU A 16 -0.21 -6.25 -13.80
CA LEU A 16 -0.44 -5.88 -12.41
C LEU A 16 0.68 -6.38 -11.51
N ILE A 17 1.00 -5.60 -10.48
CA ILE A 17 1.82 -6.04 -9.35
C ILE A 17 1.04 -5.94 -8.03
N SER A 18 1.31 -6.87 -7.11
CA SER A 18 0.68 -6.90 -5.79
C SER A 18 1.71 -6.78 -4.65
N PRO A 19 2.26 -5.57 -4.37
CA PRO A 19 3.23 -5.40 -3.29
C PRO A 19 2.61 -5.64 -1.91
N PHE A 20 3.32 -6.41 -1.06
CA PHE A 20 2.81 -6.84 0.25
C PHE A 20 3.20 -5.85 1.36
N VAL A 21 2.24 -5.01 1.74
CA VAL A 21 2.42 -3.92 2.73
C VAL A 21 2.75 -4.48 4.11
N GLY A 22 1.85 -5.28 4.68
CA GLY A 22 1.97 -5.78 6.04
C GLY A 22 3.14 -6.76 6.24
N ARG A 23 3.61 -7.45 5.20
CA ARG A 23 4.82 -8.29 5.30
C ARG A 23 6.10 -7.47 5.42
N ILE A 24 6.14 -6.28 4.81
CA ILE A 24 7.25 -5.34 5.00
C ILE A 24 7.22 -4.78 6.43
N LEU A 25 6.03 -4.48 6.97
CA LEU A 25 5.86 -4.09 8.37
C LEU A 25 6.35 -5.18 9.34
N ASP A 26 5.91 -6.43 9.14
CA ASP A 26 6.32 -7.56 9.99
C ASP A 26 7.84 -7.67 10.09
N TRP A 27 8.54 -7.59 8.95
CA TRP A 27 10.00 -7.67 8.89
C TRP A 27 10.66 -6.52 9.67
N HIS A 28 10.16 -5.29 9.52
CA HIS A 28 10.70 -4.14 10.25
C HIS A 28 10.46 -4.21 11.76
N LYS A 29 9.30 -4.72 12.20
CA LYS A 29 9.03 -4.95 13.63
C LYS A 29 9.93 -6.03 14.21
N ALA A 30 10.20 -7.10 13.47
CA ALA A 30 11.14 -8.13 13.91
C ALA A 30 12.57 -7.59 14.06
N MET A 31 12.99 -6.69 13.15
CA MET A 31 14.34 -6.09 13.20
C MET A 31 14.46 -4.92 14.19
N LYS A 32 13.37 -4.20 14.42
CA LYS A 32 13.29 -3.03 15.33
C LYS A 32 12.00 -3.12 16.16
N PRO A 33 11.97 -3.93 17.22
CA PRO A 33 10.76 -4.18 18.01
C PRO A 33 10.11 -2.91 18.58
N ASN A 34 10.92 -1.90 18.92
CA ASN A 34 10.46 -0.61 19.46
C ASN A 34 10.33 0.49 18.38
N GLY A 35 10.34 0.11 17.10
CA GLY A 35 10.16 1.05 16.00
C GLY A 35 8.74 1.60 15.94
N LYS A 36 8.61 2.90 15.60
CA LYS A 36 7.32 3.55 15.35
C LYS A 36 7.00 3.45 13.86
N PHE A 37 6.06 2.57 13.53
CA PHE A 37 5.70 2.22 12.15
C PHE A 37 4.20 2.41 11.89
N ASP A 38 3.63 3.48 12.42
CA ASP A 38 2.21 3.81 12.33
C ASP A 38 1.92 4.79 11.19
N GLY A 39 0.76 4.60 10.54
CA GLY A 39 0.28 5.47 9.45
C GLY A 39 1.34 5.70 8.37
N PRO A 40 1.74 6.96 8.09
CA PRO A 40 2.73 7.28 7.05
C PRO A 40 4.15 6.80 7.36
N ASN A 41 4.43 6.41 8.61
CA ASN A 41 5.73 5.83 9.01
C ASN A 41 5.81 4.31 8.74
N ASP A 42 4.72 3.68 8.31
CA ASP A 42 4.73 2.27 7.95
C ASP A 42 5.64 2.04 6.73
N PRO A 43 6.66 1.17 6.84
CA PRO A 43 7.63 0.96 5.77
C PRO A 43 7.02 0.28 4.53
N GLY A 44 5.95 -0.50 4.70
CA GLY A 44 5.18 -1.07 3.60
C GLY A 44 4.39 0.01 2.86
N VAL A 45 3.74 0.92 3.59
CA VAL A 45 3.04 2.09 3.01
C VAL A 45 4.01 2.94 2.21
N GLN A 46 5.15 3.31 2.79
CA GLN A 46 6.18 4.10 2.10
C GLN A 46 6.69 3.41 0.84
N SER A 47 6.89 2.09 0.89
CA SER A 47 7.31 1.30 -0.25
C SER A 47 6.29 1.37 -1.40
N VAL A 48 5.01 1.15 -1.12
CA VAL A 48 3.96 1.18 -2.15
C VAL A 48 3.74 2.59 -2.69
N GLN A 49 3.73 3.61 -1.84
CA GLN A 49 3.62 5.01 -2.29
C GLN A 49 4.77 5.39 -3.22
N LYS A 50 6.00 4.98 -2.91
CA LYS A 50 7.17 5.22 -3.79
C LYS A 50 6.99 4.55 -5.15
N ILE A 51 6.57 3.28 -5.17
CA ILE A 51 6.32 2.53 -6.42
C ILE A 51 5.20 3.20 -7.23
N TYR A 52 4.08 3.51 -6.58
CA TYR A 52 2.93 4.12 -7.24
C TYR A 52 3.26 5.48 -7.86
N ARG A 53 3.92 6.36 -7.11
CA ARG A 53 4.33 7.69 -7.62
C ARG A 53 5.25 7.56 -8.82
N TYR A 54 6.25 6.68 -8.74
CA TYR A 54 7.15 6.42 -9.87
C TYR A 54 6.38 5.92 -11.11
N TYR A 55 5.47 4.95 -10.95
CA TYR A 55 4.67 4.45 -12.06
C TYR A 55 3.82 5.55 -12.72
N LYS A 56 3.18 6.41 -11.93
CA LYS A 56 2.36 7.50 -12.47
C LYS A 56 3.19 8.60 -13.12
N GLN A 57 4.34 8.94 -12.55
CA GLN A 57 5.25 9.97 -13.09
C GLN A 57 5.82 9.55 -14.45
N GLU A 58 6.23 8.28 -14.59
CA GLU A 58 6.78 7.75 -15.84
C GLU A 58 5.70 7.28 -16.83
N GLY A 59 4.41 7.38 -16.47
CA GLY A 59 3.29 7.01 -17.34
C GLY A 59 3.10 5.51 -17.55
N TYR A 60 3.69 4.67 -16.70
CA TYR A 60 3.55 3.21 -16.75
C TYR A 60 2.10 2.76 -16.54
N LYS A 61 1.69 1.74 -17.30
CA LYS A 61 0.32 1.20 -17.30
C LYS A 61 0.12 0.02 -16.36
N THR A 62 1.20 -0.57 -15.87
CA THR A 62 1.17 -1.62 -14.86
C THR A 62 0.35 -1.17 -13.66
N ILE A 63 -0.67 -1.94 -13.31
CA ILE A 63 -1.55 -1.65 -12.18
C ILE A 63 -0.82 -1.91 -10.87
N VAL A 64 -0.90 -0.98 -9.92
CA VAL A 64 -0.39 -1.19 -8.57
C VAL A 64 -1.55 -1.59 -7.65
N MET A 65 -1.52 -2.83 -7.17
CA MET A 65 -2.54 -3.36 -6.25
C MET A 65 -1.96 -3.63 -4.86
N GLY A 66 -2.10 -2.69 -3.93
CA GLY A 66 -1.64 -2.91 -2.55
C GLY A 66 -2.29 -4.13 -1.92
N ALA A 67 -1.52 -4.97 -1.22
CA ALA A 67 -1.99 -6.25 -0.69
C ALA A 67 -1.36 -6.59 0.67
N SER A 68 -1.90 -7.64 1.32
CA SER A 68 -1.39 -8.22 2.57
C SER A 68 -1.32 -7.22 3.74
N PHE A 69 -2.39 -6.47 3.97
CA PHE A 69 -2.50 -5.49 5.06
C PHE A 69 -2.52 -6.13 6.47
N ARG A 70 -2.12 -5.38 7.51
CA ARG A 70 -2.28 -5.76 8.93
C ARG A 70 -3.36 -4.97 9.64
N ASN A 71 -3.64 -3.75 9.19
CA ASN A 71 -4.58 -2.86 9.85
C ASN A 71 -5.22 -1.91 8.84
N THR A 72 -6.35 -1.30 9.22
CA THR A 72 -7.07 -0.36 8.36
C THR A 72 -6.36 0.98 8.15
N GLY A 73 -5.37 1.31 8.99
CA GLY A 73 -4.52 2.49 8.82
C GLY A 73 -3.69 2.41 7.54
N GLU A 74 -3.00 1.30 7.32
CA GLU A 74 -2.24 1.04 6.09
C GLU A 74 -3.10 1.20 4.81
N ILE A 75 -4.35 0.71 4.86
CA ILE A 75 -5.30 0.80 3.74
C ILE A 75 -5.67 2.27 3.49
N LYS A 76 -5.95 3.03 4.55
CA LYS A 76 -6.32 4.45 4.46
C LYS A 76 -5.17 5.30 3.91
N GLU A 77 -3.93 5.03 4.32
CA GLU A 77 -2.73 5.71 3.81
C GLU A 77 -2.44 5.42 2.32
N LEU A 78 -3.03 4.35 1.77
CA LEU A 78 -2.95 3.99 0.35
C LEU A 78 -4.26 4.25 -0.41
N ALA A 79 -5.20 4.99 0.18
CA ALA A 79 -6.39 5.43 -0.53
C ALA A 79 -5.99 6.27 -1.76
N GLY A 80 -6.46 5.87 -2.94
CA GLY A 80 -6.06 6.47 -4.23
C GLY A 80 -5.02 5.65 -5.02
N CYS A 81 -4.55 4.53 -4.48
CA CYS A 81 -3.89 3.49 -5.28
C CYS A 81 -4.88 2.88 -6.30
N ASP A 82 -4.38 2.26 -7.37
CA ASP A 82 -5.24 1.73 -8.45
C ASP A 82 -6.23 0.70 -7.91
N PHE A 83 -5.72 -0.31 -7.21
CA PHE A 83 -6.52 -1.32 -6.52
C PHE A 83 -5.94 -1.63 -5.13
N LEU A 84 -6.78 -2.16 -4.25
CA LEU A 84 -6.37 -2.72 -2.98
C LEU A 84 -7.06 -4.07 -2.77
N THR A 85 -6.27 -5.13 -2.55
CA THR A 85 -6.82 -6.43 -2.14
C THR A 85 -6.85 -6.52 -0.63
N ILE A 86 -8.05 -6.49 -0.06
CA ILE A 86 -8.31 -6.36 1.38
C ILE A 86 -8.96 -7.66 1.88
N SER A 87 -8.52 -8.16 3.03
CA SER A 87 -9.12 -9.34 3.65
C SER A 87 -10.54 -9.04 4.15
N PRO A 88 -11.45 -10.04 4.21
CA PRO A 88 -12.81 -9.82 4.71
C PRO A 88 -12.86 -9.16 6.09
N ALA A 89 -11.98 -9.57 7.01
CA ALA A 89 -11.93 -8.99 8.35
C ALA A 89 -11.60 -7.49 8.35
N LEU A 90 -10.60 -7.05 7.56
CA LEU A 90 -10.26 -5.64 7.46
C LEU A 90 -11.31 -4.85 6.69
N LEU A 91 -12.00 -5.48 5.73
CA LEU A 91 -13.12 -4.87 5.03
C LEU A 91 -14.30 -4.61 5.98
N ASP A 92 -14.61 -5.56 6.87
CA ASP A 92 -15.62 -5.39 7.91
C ASP A 92 -15.26 -4.28 8.90
N GLU A 93 -13.98 -4.16 9.30
CA GLU A 93 -13.51 -3.06 10.14
C GLU A 93 -13.67 -1.70 9.45
N LEU A 94 -13.33 -1.60 8.16
CA LEU A 94 -13.53 -0.38 7.37
C LEU A 94 -15.01 -0.02 7.28
N HIS A 95 -15.88 -1.00 7.02
CA HIS A 95 -17.32 -0.82 6.92
C HIS A 95 -17.92 -0.28 8.23
N LYS A 96 -17.44 -0.80 9.37
CA LYS A 96 -17.87 -0.34 10.71
C LYS A 96 -17.26 1.01 11.12
N SER A 97 -16.20 1.46 10.44
CA SER A 97 -15.55 2.73 10.77
C SER A 97 -16.43 3.92 10.37
N LYS A 98 -16.84 4.72 11.37
CA LYS A 98 -17.57 5.97 11.10
C LYS A 98 -16.58 7.00 10.55
N ARG A 99 -16.70 7.34 9.26
CA ARG A 99 -15.98 8.48 8.70
C ARG A 99 -16.72 9.76 9.08
N ALA A 100 -16.03 10.74 9.68
CA ALA A 100 -16.50 12.12 9.57
C ALA A 100 -16.50 12.47 8.07
N GLN A 101 -17.64 12.89 7.53
CA GLN A 101 -17.75 13.34 6.15
C GLN A 101 -16.81 14.55 5.94
N GLN A 102 -15.59 14.30 5.46
CA GLN A 102 -14.80 15.33 4.82
C GLN A 102 -15.06 15.23 3.33
N ASN A 103 -15.83 16.20 2.83
CA ASN A 103 -16.03 16.43 1.41
C ASN A 103 -14.67 16.69 0.76
N PHE A 104 -14.27 15.82 -0.17
CA PHE A 104 -13.20 16.16 -1.09
C PHE A 104 -13.82 16.95 -2.24
N PRO A 105 -13.42 18.22 -2.48
CA PRO A 105 -13.81 18.91 -3.70
C PRO A 105 -13.14 18.18 -4.88
N ILE A 106 -13.96 17.88 -5.89
CA ILE A 106 -13.56 17.43 -7.22
C ILE A 106 -12.79 18.54 -7.93
#